data_AF-V4PXP8-F1
#
_entry.id   AF-V4PXP8-F1
#
_cell.length_a   1.000
_cell.length_b   1.000
_cell.length_c   1.000
_cell.angle_alpha   90.00
_cell.angle_beta   90.00
_cell.angle_gamma   90.00
#
_symmetry.space_group_name_H-M   'P 1'
#
loop_
_entity.id
_entity.type
_entity.pdbx_description
1 polymer ?
#
loop_
_entity_poly.entity_id
_entity_poly.type
_entity_poly.pdbx_seq_one_letter_code
_entity_poly.pdbx_strand_id
1 'polypeptide(L)'
;MLRHFVKTAAIAVSAAVLLSAAPVVAQDMVTQIGKASEALPGLQKFLNLPAGERSQVNVYYNLRIKNCDTSKVTATLNSGGKATPLRIAGDGRISPLPTRDQLNGGATITMVMPKTCTVGPKIKVHSTQPAGKTYDASGLATGIKQGNAAMSKIAGAMALALKKLDRVYFVGGGDGTVEVGGQQKPLPKTGANGEYPAGTPYFVPSQFPGATRITLTRPASIALFDTPPK
;
A
#
# COMPACT_ATOMS: atom_id res chain seq x y z
N MET A 1 78.63 -14.00 -55.82
CA MET A 1 78.59 -15.31 -55.13
C MET A 1 78.21 -15.07 -53.67
N LEU A 2 77.29 -15.87 -53.13
CA LEU A 2 76.98 -16.11 -51.70
C LEU A 2 76.42 -14.93 -50.87
N ARG A 3 75.13 -14.90 -50.49
CA ARG A 3 74.41 -15.67 -49.44
C ARG A 3 74.45 -15.02 -48.05
N HIS A 4 73.27 -14.51 -47.64
CA HIS A 4 72.63 -14.46 -46.30
C HIS A 4 73.31 -13.70 -45.15
N PHE A 5 72.59 -12.77 -44.50
CA PHE A 5 71.79 -13.00 -43.27
C PHE A 5 71.00 -11.74 -42.82
N VAL A 6 69.67 -11.87 -42.84
CA VAL A 6 68.60 -11.44 -41.90
C VAL A 6 68.84 -10.28 -40.91
N LYS A 7 67.96 -9.25 -40.91
CA LYS A 7 66.95 -8.95 -39.84
C LYS A 7 66.22 -7.59 -40.01
N THR A 8 64.96 -7.70 -40.44
CA THR A 8 63.73 -7.08 -39.87
C THR A 8 63.69 -5.63 -39.38
N ALA A 9 62.78 -4.84 -39.96
CA ALA A 9 61.85 -3.98 -39.21
C ALA A 9 60.55 -3.77 -40.03
N ALA A 10 59.42 -4.16 -39.43
CA ALA A 10 58.07 -3.96 -39.96
C ALA A 10 57.46 -2.68 -39.36
N ILE A 11 56.68 -1.94 -40.14
CA ILE A 11 55.77 -0.90 -39.61
C ILE A 11 54.38 -1.21 -40.18
N ALA A 12 53.51 -1.74 -39.32
CA ALA A 12 52.07 -1.83 -39.54
C ALA A 12 51.42 -0.69 -38.74
N VAL A 13 50.68 0.18 -39.42
CA VAL A 13 49.86 1.22 -38.79
C VAL A 13 48.46 0.64 -38.62
N SER A 14 48.10 0.26 -37.40
CA SER A 14 46.74 -0.13 -37.03
C SER A 14 45.96 1.10 -36.55
N ALA A 15 44.85 1.39 -37.21
CA ALA A 15 43.87 2.38 -36.78
C ALA A 15 43.07 1.85 -35.57
N ALA A 16 43.16 2.55 -34.44
CA ALA A 16 42.37 2.25 -33.26
C ALA A 16 40.98 2.90 -33.37
N VAL A 17 39.94 2.08 -33.45
CA VAL A 17 38.54 2.49 -33.26
C VAL A 17 38.31 2.67 -31.77
N LEU A 18 38.07 3.91 -31.33
CA LEU A 18 37.64 4.23 -29.97
C LEU A 18 36.18 3.79 -29.80
N LEU A 19 35.97 2.65 -29.16
CA LEU A 19 34.68 2.27 -28.59
C LEU A 19 34.42 3.18 -27.37
N SER A 20 33.49 4.11 -27.51
CA SER A 20 32.93 4.89 -26.41
C SER A 20 32.12 3.97 -25.48
N ALA A 21 32.78 3.46 -24.44
CA ALA A 21 32.09 2.88 -23.29
C ALA A 21 31.33 4.00 -22.57
N ALA A 22 30.01 4.08 -22.77
CA ALA A 22 29.16 4.92 -21.94
C ALA A 22 29.29 4.46 -20.47
N PRO A 23 29.42 5.38 -19.50
CA PRO A 23 29.43 5.00 -18.10
C PRO A 23 28.06 4.43 -17.76
N VAL A 24 28.00 3.11 -17.53
CA VAL A 24 26.90 2.52 -16.76
C VAL A 24 27.03 3.14 -15.38
N VAL A 25 26.17 4.11 -15.07
CA VAL A 25 25.99 4.59 -13.71
C VAL A 25 25.48 3.39 -12.92
N ALA A 26 26.40 2.69 -12.24
CA ALA A 26 26.06 1.70 -11.24
C ALA A 26 25.14 2.41 -10.25
N GLN A 27 23.86 2.07 -10.26
CA GLN A 27 22.95 2.62 -9.28
C GLN A 27 23.36 2.05 -7.93
N ASP A 28 23.83 2.93 -7.06
CA ASP A 28 24.13 2.62 -5.68
C ASP A 28 22.86 2.11 -4.99
N MET A 29 22.73 0.79 -4.89
CA MET A 29 21.67 0.13 -4.15
C MET A 29 22.03 0.06 -2.67
N VAL A 30 21.03 0.17 -1.81
CA VAL A 30 21.13 -0.07 -0.37
C VAL A 30 20.20 -1.22 0.01
N THR A 31 20.66 -2.05 0.93
CA THR A 31 19.84 -3.06 1.59
C THR A 31 19.47 -2.57 2.98
N GLN A 32 18.18 -2.49 3.27
CA GLN A 32 17.66 -2.17 4.59
C GLN A 32 16.94 -3.40 5.15
N ILE A 33 17.20 -3.71 6.42
CA ILE A 33 16.56 -4.83 7.12
C ILE A 33 15.97 -4.26 8.40
N GLY A 34 14.68 -4.52 8.63
CA GLY A 34 13.99 -4.10 9.85
C GLY A 34 12.99 -5.16 10.30
N LYS A 35 12.56 -5.07 11.56
CA LYS A 35 11.48 -5.93 12.05
C LYS A 35 10.21 -5.63 11.26
N ALA A 36 9.49 -6.67 10.86
CA ALA A 36 8.26 -6.51 10.10
C ALA A 36 7.20 -5.73 10.90
N SER A 37 7.19 -5.86 12.23
CA SER A 37 6.28 -5.12 13.13
C SER A 37 6.58 -3.62 13.21
N GLU A 38 7.83 -3.21 12.95
CA GLU A 38 8.26 -1.81 12.89
C GLU A 38 8.03 -1.23 11.48
N ALA A 39 8.33 -2.01 10.44
CA ALA A 39 8.10 -1.62 9.04
C ALA A 39 6.60 -1.52 8.68
N LEU A 40 5.74 -2.29 9.35
CA LEU A 40 4.28 -2.29 9.19
C LEU A 40 3.62 -1.90 10.52
N PRO A 41 3.71 -0.62 10.90
CA PRO A 41 3.36 -0.17 12.25
C PRO A 41 1.90 -0.48 12.57
N GLY A 42 1.67 -1.10 13.73
CA GLY A 42 0.33 -1.44 14.22
C GLY A 42 -0.25 -2.76 13.72
N LEU A 43 0.34 -3.40 12.69
CA LEU A 43 -0.21 -4.64 12.12
C LEU A 43 -0.24 -5.78 13.15
N GLN A 44 0.85 -5.98 13.89
CA GLN A 44 0.93 -7.05 14.90
C GLN A 44 -0.14 -6.87 15.98
N LYS A 45 -0.28 -5.65 16.51
CA LYS A 45 -1.30 -5.32 17.50
C LYS A 45 -2.71 -5.51 16.93
N PHE A 46 -2.96 -5.10 15.69
CA PHE A 46 -4.24 -5.31 15.00
C PHE A 46 -4.59 -6.79 14.87
N LEU A 47 -3.64 -7.62 14.42
CA LEU A 47 -3.86 -9.07 14.25
C LEU A 47 -4.03 -9.82 15.58
N ASN A 48 -3.52 -9.25 16.67
CA ASN A 48 -3.72 -9.75 18.03
C ASN A 48 -5.07 -9.33 18.65
N LEU A 49 -5.84 -8.45 18.01
CA LEU A 49 -7.21 -8.14 18.48
C LEU A 49 -8.13 -9.37 18.30
N PRO A 50 -9.09 -9.58 19.22
CA PRO A 50 -10.13 -10.59 19.05
C PRO A 50 -10.83 -10.47 17.70
N ALA A 51 -11.12 -11.59 17.05
CA ALA A 51 -11.69 -11.60 15.70
C ALA A 51 -12.99 -10.78 15.59
N GLY A 52 -13.85 -10.85 16.61
CA GLY A 52 -15.10 -10.07 16.67
C GLY A 52 -14.90 -8.56 16.76
N GLU A 53 -13.75 -8.08 17.23
CA GLU A 53 -13.44 -6.64 17.30
C GLU A 53 -12.90 -6.07 15.99
N ARG A 54 -12.57 -6.94 15.02
CA ARG A 54 -12.01 -6.55 13.72
C ARG A 54 -12.71 -7.22 12.55
N SER A 55 -13.92 -7.73 12.75
CA SER A 55 -14.64 -8.54 11.76
C SER A 55 -15.14 -7.75 10.54
N GLN A 56 -15.29 -6.43 10.68
CA GLN A 56 -15.76 -5.51 9.62
C GLN A 56 -14.63 -4.72 8.97
N VAL A 57 -13.39 -4.89 9.44
CA VAL A 57 -12.22 -4.12 9.00
C VAL A 57 -11.06 -5.02 8.59
N ASN A 58 -10.45 -4.70 7.46
CA ASN A 58 -9.16 -5.23 7.04
C ASN A 58 -8.15 -4.09 6.92
N VAL A 59 -6.88 -4.38 7.20
CA VAL A 59 -5.79 -3.42 7.07
C VAL A 59 -4.90 -3.82 5.89
N TYR A 60 -4.63 -2.85 5.03
CA TYR A 60 -3.63 -2.96 3.97
C TYR A 60 -2.58 -1.87 4.13
N TYR A 61 -1.41 -2.14 3.58
CA TYR A 61 -0.29 -1.20 3.59
C TYR A 61 0.10 -0.86 2.16
N ASN A 62 0.22 0.44 1.88
CA ASN A 62 0.78 0.95 0.64
C ASN A 62 2.13 1.60 0.96
N LEU A 63 3.18 1.21 0.25
CA LEU A 63 4.48 1.85 0.33
C LEU A 63 4.45 3.13 -0.49
N ARG A 64 4.67 4.27 0.17
CA ARG A 64 4.96 5.54 -0.50
C ARG A 64 6.44 5.58 -0.81
N ILE A 65 6.79 5.22 -2.04
CA ILE A 65 8.16 5.26 -2.55
C ILE A 65 8.33 6.60 -3.28
N LYS A 66 9.39 7.34 -2.93
CA LYS A 66 9.73 8.65 -3.53
C LYS A 66 11.19 8.69 -3.92
N ASN A 67 11.55 9.65 -4.77
CA ASN A 67 12.92 10.01 -5.14
C ASN A 67 13.71 8.90 -5.86
N CYS A 68 13.00 7.89 -6.39
CA CYS A 68 13.58 6.82 -7.17
C CYS A 68 12.53 6.10 -8.02
N ASP A 69 13.02 5.25 -8.92
CA ASP A 69 12.20 4.35 -9.73
C ASP A 69 11.69 3.18 -8.89
N THR A 70 10.37 3.04 -8.81
CA THR A 70 9.69 2.01 -8.00
C THR A 70 9.94 0.60 -8.52
N SER A 71 10.22 0.43 -9.82
CA SER A 71 10.53 -0.88 -10.41
C SER A 71 11.84 -1.48 -9.87
N LYS A 72 12.69 -0.64 -9.27
CA LYS A 72 13.98 -1.01 -8.68
C LYS A 72 13.90 -1.29 -7.19
N VAL A 73 12.70 -1.19 -6.60
CA VAL A 73 12.47 -1.48 -5.19
C VAL A 73 11.95 -2.91 -5.07
N THR A 74 12.70 -3.74 -4.35
CA THR A 74 12.26 -5.10 -4.00
C THR A 74 12.09 -5.21 -2.50
N ALA A 75 11.14 -6.03 -2.07
CA ALA A 75 10.89 -6.31 -0.67
C ALA A 75 10.73 -7.82 -0.45
N THR A 76 11.32 -8.33 0.62
CA THR A 76 11.27 -9.75 0.98
C THR A 76 10.93 -9.89 2.45
N LEU A 77 9.95 -10.73 2.77
CA LEU A 77 9.61 -11.14 4.13
C LEU A 77 10.46 -12.35 4.52
N ASN A 78 11.22 -12.23 5.60
CA ASN A 78 11.99 -13.33 6.16
C ASN A 78 11.34 -13.78 7.47
N SER A 79 11.00 -15.06 7.59
CA SER A 79 10.43 -15.63 8.81
C SER A 79 10.71 -17.13 8.88
N GLY A 80 11.18 -17.62 10.04
CA GLY A 80 11.44 -19.04 10.26
C GLY A 80 12.39 -19.67 9.23
N GLY A 81 13.41 -18.92 8.79
CA GLY A 81 14.36 -19.37 7.75
C GLY A 81 13.83 -19.32 6.31
N LYS A 82 12.57 -18.93 6.09
CA LYS A 82 11.97 -18.79 4.77
C LYS A 82 11.97 -17.33 4.31
N ALA A 83 12.49 -17.10 3.10
CA ALA A 83 12.36 -15.83 2.38
C ALA A 83 11.15 -15.89 1.43
N THR A 84 10.25 -14.92 1.57
CA THR A 84 9.04 -14.79 0.75
C THR A 84 9.04 -13.43 0.04
N PRO A 85 9.14 -13.39 -1.30
CA PRO A 85 9.05 -12.14 -2.04
C PRO A 85 7.72 -11.42 -1.77
N LEU A 86 7.79 -10.11 -1.55
CA LEU A 86 6.62 -9.25 -1.39
C LEU A 86 6.37 -8.52 -2.71
N ARG A 87 5.15 -8.66 -3.22
CA ARG A 87 4.68 -7.92 -4.39
C ARG A 87 4.25 -6.51 -3.97
N ILE A 88 4.81 -5.52 -4.66
CA ILE A 88 4.41 -4.11 -4.58
C ILE A 88 3.56 -3.82 -5.83
N ALA A 89 2.27 -3.60 -5.65
CA ALA A 89 1.38 -3.24 -6.75
C ALA A 89 1.63 -1.80 -7.23
N GLY A 90 1.06 -1.41 -8.38
CA GLY A 90 1.27 -0.07 -8.96
C GLY A 90 0.80 1.09 -8.08
N ASP A 91 -0.14 0.85 -7.16
CA ASP A 91 -0.60 1.80 -6.15
C ASP A 91 0.27 1.78 -4.87
N GLY A 92 1.36 1.01 -4.87
CA GLY A 92 2.26 0.78 -3.75
C GLY A 92 1.80 -0.29 -2.78
N ARG A 93 0.63 -0.94 -2.98
CA ARG A 93 0.12 -1.95 -2.04
C ARG A 93 1.06 -3.14 -1.93
N ILE A 94 1.49 -3.46 -0.71
CA ILE A 94 2.38 -4.59 -0.42
C ILE A 94 1.57 -5.86 -0.10
N SER A 95 1.98 -7.01 -0.64
CA SER A 95 1.34 -8.31 -0.41
C SER A 95 2.30 -9.49 -0.64
N PRO A 96 2.17 -10.64 0.06
CA PRO A 96 1.28 -10.85 1.21
C PRO A 96 1.74 -10.04 2.44
N LEU A 97 0.82 -9.76 3.37
CA LEU A 97 1.22 -9.22 4.68
C LEU A 97 1.69 -10.37 5.59
N PRO A 98 2.64 -10.13 6.50
CA PRO A 98 3.03 -11.11 7.51
C PRO A 98 1.83 -11.52 8.37
N THR A 99 1.75 -12.81 8.70
CA THR A 99 0.74 -13.34 9.61
C THR A 99 1.05 -12.97 11.06
N ARG A 100 0.06 -13.15 11.95
CA ARG A 100 0.23 -12.95 13.40
C ARG A 100 1.41 -13.74 13.95
N ASP A 101 1.50 -15.01 13.58
CA ASP A 101 2.50 -15.92 14.13
C ASP A 101 3.91 -15.58 13.61
N GLN A 102 4.02 -15.15 12.35
CA GLN A 102 5.28 -14.64 11.79
C GLN A 102 5.74 -13.36 12.50
N LEU A 103 4.83 -12.43 12.81
CA LEU A 103 5.17 -11.20 13.53
C LEU A 103 5.57 -11.50 14.98
N ASN A 104 4.86 -12.39 15.67
CA ASN A 104 5.21 -12.82 17.02
C ASN A 104 6.53 -13.60 17.06
N GLY A 105 6.86 -14.32 15.99
CA GLY A 105 8.15 -15.00 15.80
C GLY A 105 9.30 -14.10 15.33
N GLY A 106 9.10 -12.77 15.27
CA GLY A 106 10.18 -11.83 14.95
C GLY A 106 10.54 -11.72 13.47
N ALA A 107 9.58 -11.95 12.56
CA ALA A 107 9.81 -11.78 11.13
C ALA A 107 10.43 -10.40 10.78
N THR A 108 11.28 -10.39 9.76
CA THR A 108 11.92 -9.17 9.24
C THR A 108 11.50 -8.90 7.80
N ILE A 109 11.58 -7.64 7.39
CA ILE A 109 11.45 -7.24 5.98
C ILE A 109 12.80 -6.72 5.52
N THR A 110 13.31 -7.32 4.44
CA THR A 110 14.47 -6.82 3.71
C THR A 110 13.99 -6.03 2.51
N MET A 111 14.45 -4.79 2.38
CA MET A 111 14.22 -3.95 1.21
C MET A 111 15.54 -3.69 0.49
N VAL A 112 15.57 -3.90 -0.82
CA VAL A 112 16.70 -3.52 -1.68
C VAL A 112 16.21 -2.44 -2.64
N MET A 113 16.87 -1.29 -2.62
CA MET A 113 16.42 -0.11 -3.35
C MET A 113 17.57 0.87 -3.61
N PRO A 114 17.47 1.78 -4.59
CA PRO A 114 18.42 2.88 -4.75
C PRO A 114 18.61 3.70 -3.45
N LYS A 115 19.83 4.16 -3.15
CA LYS A 115 20.12 5.00 -1.98
C LYS A 115 19.31 6.30 -1.91
N THR A 116 18.85 6.80 -3.05
CA THR A 116 18.01 8.01 -3.14
C THR A 116 16.57 7.75 -2.72
N CYS A 117 16.13 6.49 -2.64
CA CYS A 117 14.75 6.16 -2.31
C CYS A 117 14.38 6.60 -0.89
N THR A 118 13.19 7.18 -0.77
CA THR A 118 12.50 7.32 0.52
C THR A 118 11.27 6.45 0.51
N VAL A 119 11.13 5.57 1.50
CA VAL A 119 9.98 4.66 1.63
C VAL A 119 9.28 4.90 2.96
N GLY A 120 7.97 5.07 2.92
CA GLY A 120 7.14 5.14 4.13
C GLY A 120 5.84 4.36 3.97
N PRO A 121 5.41 3.61 5.01
CA PRO A 121 4.13 2.91 4.96
C PRO A 121 2.96 3.89 5.07
N LYS A 122 1.91 3.64 4.30
CA LYS A 122 0.58 4.23 4.49
C LYS A 122 -0.40 3.11 4.79
N ILE A 123 -1.07 3.22 5.94
CA ILE A 123 -2.13 2.31 6.33
C ILE A 123 -3.41 2.69 5.58
N LYS A 124 -4.09 1.69 5.04
CA LYS A 124 -5.44 1.79 4.50
C LYS A 124 -6.35 0.81 5.24
N VAL A 125 -7.52 1.27 5.65
CA VAL A 125 -8.51 0.47 6.36
C VAL A 125 -9.67 0.22 5.41
N HIS A 126 -10.03 -1.04 5.22
CA HIS A 126 -10.96 -1.50 4.21
C HIS A 126 -12.13 -2.22 4.85
N SER A 127 -13.28 -2.18 4.21
CA SER A 127 -14.38 -3.09 4.55
C SER A 127 -13.99 -4.54 4.27
N THR A 128 -14.47 -5.45 5.12
CA THR A 128 -14.47 -6.89 4.83
C THR A 128 -15.64 -7.30 3.95
N GLN A 129 -16.62 -6.42 3.73
CA GLN A 129 -17.70 -6.68 2.79
C GLN A 129 -17.14 -6.85 1.36
N PRO A 130 -17.65 -7.79 0.57
CA PRO A 130 -17.19 -7.99 -0.80
C PRO A 130 -17.32 -6.72 -1.64
N ALA A 131 -16.34 -6.49 -2.50
CA ALA A 131 -16.41 -5.44 -3.51
C ALA A 131 -17.62 -5.70 -4.43
N GLY A 132 -18.47 -4.70 -4.62
CA GLY A 132 -19.70 -4.85 -5.38
C GLY A 132 -20.52 -3.58 -5.49
N LYS A 133 -21.78 -3.73 -5.94
CA LYS A 133 -22.75 -2.64 -6.06
C LYS A 133 -23.54 -2.38 -4.78
N THR A 134 -23.65 -3.36 -3.90
CA THR A 134 -24.50 -3.26 -2.71
C THR A 134 -23.69 -3.50 -1.46
N TYR A 135 -23.94 -2.69 -0.43
CA TYR A 135 -23.29 -2.81 0.87
C TYR A 135 -24.34 -2.75 1.99
N ASP A 136 -24.09 -3.47 3.07
CA ASP A 136 -24.82 -3.33 4.32
C ASP A 136 -24.31 -2.10 5.08
N ALA A 137 -25.16 -1.09 5.22
CA ALA A 137 -24.79 0.18 5.84
C ALA A 137 -24.52 0.03 7.34
N SER A 138 -25.21 -0.90 8.01
CA SER A 138 -25.06 -1.14 9.44
C SER A 138 -23.71 -1.80 9.78
N GLY A 139 -23.27 -2.76 8.96
CA GLY A 139 -21.95 -3.38 9.02
C GLY A 139 -20.83 -2.38 8.74
N LEU A 140 -21.02 -1.45 7.80
CA LEU A 140 -20.06 -0.36 7.55
C LEU A 140 -19.96 0.59 8.75
N ALA A 141 -21.08 0.99 9.35
CA ALA A 141 -21.08 1.79 10.57
C ALA A 141 -20.38 1.06 11.74
N THR A 142 -20.56 -0.25 11.84
CA THR A 142 -19.84 -1.10 12.79
C THR A 142 -18.34 -1.14 12.49
N GLY A 143 -17.95 -1.21 11.21
CA GLY A 143 -16.55 -1.14 10.79
C GLY A 143 -15.86 0.17 11.19
N ILE A 144 -16.55 1.31 11.10
CA ILE A 144 -16.01 2.59 11.61
C ILE A 144 -15.75 2.52 13.12
N LYS A 145 -16.67 1.95 13.91
CA LYS A 145 -16.49 1.77 15.36
C LYS A 145 -15.30 0.85 15.66
N GLN A 146 -15.23 -0.30 14.99
CA GLN A 146 -14.14 -1.27 15.14
C GLN A 146 -12.79 -0.67 14.74
N GLY A 147 -12.70 0.03 13.61
CA GLY A 147 -11.47 0.66 13.16
C GLY A 147 -10.95 1.73 14.13
N ASN A 148 -11.86 2.57 14.67
CA ASN A 148 -11.50 3.55 15.70
C ASN A 148 -11.07 2.87 17.01
N ALA A 149 -11.78 1.83 17.47
CA ALA A 149 -11.40 1.09 18.67
C ALA A 149 -10.04 0.40 18.52
N ALA A 150 -9.78 -0.22 17.36
CA ALA A 150 -8.48 -0.80 17.02
C ALA A 150 -7.39 0.28 17.03
N MET A 151 -7.63 1.42 16.40
CA MET A 151 -6.68 2.55 16.39
C MET A 151 -6.35 3.01 17.82
N SER A 152 -7.36 3.16 18.69
CA SER A 152 -7.15 3.52 20.09
C SER A 152 -6.29 2.50 20.85
N LYS A 153 -6.55 1.20 20.68
CA LYS A 153 -5.76 0.14 21.33
C LYS A 153 -4.31 0.08 20.81
N ILE A 154 -4.11 0.38 19.53
CA ILE A 154 -2.80 0.31 18.88
C ILE A 154 -1.92 1.52 19.27
N ALA A 155 -2.49 2.73 19.14
CA ALA A 155 -1.79 4.00 19.35
C ALA A 155 -1.75 4.45 20.82
N GLY A 156 -2.57 3.85 21.70
CA GLY A 156 -2.60 4.20 23.12
C GLY A 156 -2.95 5.67 23.34
N ALA A 157 -2.20 6.36 24.21
CA ALA A 157 -2.40 7.77 24.53
C ALA A 157 -2.34 8.68 23.29
N MET A 158 -1.55 8.32 22.26
CA MET A 158 -1.45 9.12 21.03
C MET A 158 -2.75 9.14 20.22
N ALA A 159 -3.67 8.20 20.46
CA ALA A 159 -4.94 8.11 19.73
C ALA A 159 -5.83 9.35 19.91
N LEU A 160 -5.65 10.12 21.00
CA LEU A 160 -6.40 11.35 21.24
C LEU A 160 -6.09 12.45 20.22
N ALA A 161 -4.89 12.44 19.64
CA ALA A 161 -4.48 13.39 18.60
C ALA A 161 -4.77 12.89 17.17
N LEU A 162 -5.19 11.63 17.02
CA LEU A 162 -5.49 11.06 15.70
C LEU A 162 -6.92 11.40 15.27
N LYS A 163 -7.08 11.76 14.00
CA LYS A 163 -8.42 11.89 13.40
C LYS A 163 -9.11 10.52 13.40
N LYS A 164 -10.36 10.49 13.83
CA LYS A 164 -11.20 9.29 13.81
C LYS A 164 -11.71 9.03 12.40
N LEU A 165 -11.89 7.75 12.09
CA LEU A 165 -12.65 7.30 10.92
C LEU A 165 -14.10 7.74 11.11
N ASP A 166 -14.69 8.34 10.08
CA ASP A 166 -16.10 8.78 10.10
C ASP A 166 -16.88 8.37 8.85
N ARG A 167 -16.19 7.88 7.82
CA ARG A 167 -16.79 7.64 6.51
C ARG A 167 -16.21 6.44 5.79
N VAL A 168 -16.95 6.01 4.78
CA VAL A 168 -16.56 4.97 3.82
C VAL A 168 -16.59 5.53 2.41
N TYR A 169 -15.48 5.44 1.68
CA TYR A 169 -15.38 5.79 0.27
C TYR A 169 -15.55 4.56 -0.62
N PHE A 170 -16.35 4.67 -1.68
CA PHE A 170 -16.60 3.58 -2.63
C PHE A 170 -15.92 3.87 -3.97
N VAL A 171 -14.64 3.51 -4.08
CA VAL A 171 -13.82 3.84 -5.26
C VAL A 171 -14.34 3.11 -6.49
N GLY A 172 -14.53 3.83 -7.59
CA GLY A 172 -15.08 3.27 -8.83
C GLY A 172 -16.60 3.02 -8.82
N GLY A 173 -17.28 3.31 -7.70
CA GLY A 173 -18.72 3.03 -7.52
C GLY A 173 -19.67 3.84 -8.41
N GLY A 174 -19.20 4.90 -9.07
CA GLY A 174 -20.07 5.81 -9.81
C GLY A 174 -20.89 6.68 -8.87
N ASP A 175 -22.21 6.63 -9.00
CA ASP A 175 -23.14 7.28 -8.08
C ASP A 175 -23.62 6.26 -7.04
N GLY A 176 -24.26 6.74 -5.97
CA GLY A 176 -24.89 5.82 -5.03
C GLY A 176 -26.06 6.43 -4.28
N THR A 177 -26.92 5.55 -3.79
CA THR A 177 -27.99 5.87 -2.86
C THR A 177 -27.85 5.06 -1.59
N VAL A 178 -28.39 5.58 -0.51
CA VAL A 178 -28.52 4.91 0.77
C VAL A 178 -30.00 4.85 1.15
N GLU A 179 -30.44 3.67 1.58
CA GLU A 179 -31.79 3.41 2.05
C GLU A 179 -31.88 3.73 3.54
N VAL A 180 -32.81 4.63 3.90
CA VAL A 180 -33.08 5.06 5.28
C VAL A 180 -34.60 5.07 5.47
N GLY A 181 -35.12 4.20 6.35
CA GLY A 181 -36.56 4.13 6.64
C GLY A 181 -37.42 3.88 5.40
N GLY A 182 -36.93 3.09 4.44
CA GLY A 182 -37.61 2.79 3.17
C GLY A 182 -37.46 3.85 2.08
N GLN A 183 -36.80 4.98 2.35
CA GLN A 183 -36.52 6.01 1.35
C GLN A 183 -35.08 5.93 0.87
N GLN A 184 -34.87 6.11 -0.44
CA GLN A 184 -33.52 6.24 -1.01
C GLN A 184 -33.09 7.71 -1.00
N LYS A 185 -31.90 7.96 -0.44
CA LYS A 185 -31.26 9.27 -0.45
C LYS A 185 -29.93 9.19 -1.20
N PRO A 186 -29.55 10.22 -1.99
CA PRO A 186 -28.27 10.20 -2.69
C PRO A 186 -27.09 10.24 -1.70
N LEU A 187 -26.02 9.50 -2.02
CA LEU A 187 -24.75 9.62 -1.31
C LEU A 187 -24.03 10.91 -1.73
N PRO A 188 -23.37 11.60 -0.79
CA PRO A 188 -22.47 12.69 -1.13
C PRO A 188 -21.24 12.17 -1.91
N LYS A 189 -20.56 13.08 -2.60
CA LYS A 189 -19.40 12.78 -3.45
C LYS A 189 -18.21 13.68 -3.13
N THR A 190 -17.01 13.18 -3.39
CA THR A 190 -15.78 13.96 -3.26
C THR A 190 -15.69 15.10 -4.29
N GLY A 191 -15.16 16.24 -3.86
CA GLY A 191 -14.72 17.30 -4.77
C GLY A 191 -13.38 16.98 -5.45
N ALA A 192 -12.87 17.93 -6.24
CA ALA A 192 -11.65 17.76 -7.03
C ALA A 192 -10.34 17.65 -6.21
N ASN A 193 -10.30 18.24 -5.01
CA ASN A 193 -9.06 18.40 -4.23
C ASN A 193 -8.90 17.35 -3.12
N GLY A 194 -9.41 16.13 -3.35
CA GLY A 194 -9.41 15.05 -2.37
C GLY A 194 -8.33 13.99 -2.60
N GLU A 195 -8.16 13.11 -1.61
CA GLU A 195 -7.31 11.91 -1.76
C GLU A 195 -7.91 10.89 -2.75
N TYR A 196 -9.22 10.93 -2.94
CA TYR A 196 -9.95 10.05 -3.85
C TYR A 196 -10.33 10.81 -5.12
N PRO A 197 -10.47 10.12 -6.27
CA PRO A 197 -10.92 10.74 -7.51
C PRO A 197 -12.17 11.58 -7.31
N ALA A 198 -12.27 12.72 -8.00
CA ALA A 198 -13.47 13.56 -7.97
C ALA A 198 -14.72 12.75 -8.32
N GLY A 199 -15.82 12.99 -7.60
CA GLY A 199 -17.05 12.25 -7.80
C GLY A 199 -17.12 10.88 -7.11
N THR A 200 -16.12 10.49 -6.32
CA THR A 200 -16.17 9.25 -5.53
C THR A 200 -17.29 9.34 -4.48
N PRO A 201 -18.29 8.45 -4.51
CA PRO A 201 -19.37 8.49 -3.53
C PRO A 201 -18.86 8.01 -2.18
N TYR A 202 -19.40 8.58 -1.10
CA TYR A 202 -19.03 8.20 0.25
C TYR A 202 -20.22 8.18 1.20
N PHE A 203 -20.12 7.36 2.24
CA PHE A 203 -21.13 7.20 3.27
C PHE A 203 -20.60 7.67 4.62
N VAL A 204 -21.36 8.55 5.28
CA VAL A 204 -21.10 9.01 6.65
C VAL A 204 -22.27 8.56 7.52
N PRO A 205 -22.13 7.54 8.39
CA PRO A 205 -23.26 6.98 9.12
C PRO A 205 -24.06 8.00 9.93
N SER A 206 -23.42 9.02 10.49
CA SER A 206 -24.08 10.08 11.27
C SER A 206 -25.01 10.96 10.43
N GLN A 207 -24.82 11.03 9.11
CA GLN A 207 -25.70 11.77 8.19
C GLN A 207 -26.93 10.94 7.76
N PHE A 208 -26.91 9.63 8.02
CA PHE A 208 -27.95 8.69 7.59
C PHE A 208 -28.32 7.74 8.74
N PRO A 209 -28.86 8.26 9.86
CA PRO A 209 -29.25 7.43 10.99
C PRO A 209 -30.30 6.41 10.56
N GLY A 210 -30.10 5.14 10.93
CA GLY A 210 -30.98 4.04 10.53
C GLY A 210 -30.79 3.53 9.10
N ALA A 211 -29.69 3.89 8.44
CA ALA A 211 -29.37 3.34 7.12
C ALA A 211 -29.24 1.81 7.13
N THR A 212 -29.86 1.15 6.16
CA THR A 212 -29.89 -0.31 6.03
C THR A 212 -29.02 -0.80 4.87
N ARG A 213 -29.14 -0.15 3.70
CA ARG A 213 -28.47 -0.59 2.48
C ARG A 213 -27.91 0.58 1.69
N ILE A 214 -26.76 0.36 1.07
CA ILE A 214 -26.18 1.24 0.06
C ILE A 214 -26.23 0.54 -1.29
N THR A 215 -26.61 1.28 -2.34
CA THR A 215 -26.61 0.80 -3.72
C THR A 215 -25.82 1.77 -4.60
N LEU A 216 -24.86 1.24 -5.36
CA LEU A 216 -24.00 1.98 -6.27
C LEU A 216 -24.38 1.69 -7.73
N THR A 217 -24.18 2.65 -8.62
CA THR A 217 -24.48 2.46 -10.06
C THR A 217 -23.48 1.53 -10.73
N ARG A 218 -22.23 1.51 -10.26
CA ARG A 218 -21.17 0.59 -10.68
C ARG A 218 -20.62 -0.18 -9.49
N PRO A 219 -20.08 -1.40 -9.70
CA PRO A 219 -19.41 -2.10 -8.62
C PRO A 219 -18.20 -1.27 -8.18
N ALA A 220 -18.14 -0.91 -6.90
CA ALA A 220 -16.93 -0.32 -6.37
C ALA A 220 -15.82 -1.37 -6.38
N SER A 221 -14.63 -0.98 -6.81
CA SER A 221 -13.45 -1.85 -6.72
C SER A 221 -13.04 -2.06 -5.26
N ILE A 222 -13.37 -1.09 -4.39
CA ILE A 222 -13.01 -1.13 -2.98
C ILE A 222 -13.87 -0.17 -2.13
N ALA A 223 -14.16 -0.59 -0.90
CA ALA A 223 -14.77 0.24 0.14
C ALA A 223 -13.74 0.53 1.23
N LEU A 224 -13.41 1.82 1.41
CA LEU A 224 -12.31 2.30 2.26
C LEU A 224 -12.83 3.15 3.40
N PHE A 225 -12.52 2.75 4.64
CA PHE A 225 -12.74 3.59 5.81
C PHE A 225 -11.67 4.69 5.86
N ASP A 226 -12.10 5.93 6.09
CA ASP A 226 -11.16 7.04 6.20
C ASP A 226 -11.67 8.10 7.19
N THR A 227 -10.78 9.04 7.46
CA THR A 227 -11.02 10.23 8.26
C THR A 227 -11.64 11.35 7.41
N PRO A 228 -12.22 12.40 8.04
CA PRO A 228 -12.65 13.57 7.31
C PRO A 228 -11.51 14.20 6.50
N PRO A 229 -11.79 14.78 5.32
CA PRO A 229 -10.80 15.51 4.55
C PRO A 229 -10.13 16.61 5.39
N LYS A 230 -8.93 17.00 4.97
CA LYS A 230 -8.21 18.12 5.57
C LYS A 230 -8.86 19.44 5.21
#